data_AF-A0A921LIE2-F1
#
_entry.id   AF-A0A921LIE2-F1
#
_cell.length_a   1.000
_cell.length_b   1.000
_cell.length_c   1.000
_cell.angle_alpha   90.00
_cell.angle_beta   90.00
_cell.angle_gamma   90.00
#
_symmetry.space_group_name_H-M   'P 1'
#
loop_
_entity.id
_entity.type
_entity.pdbx_description
1 polymer ?
#
loop_
_entity_poly.entity_id
_entity_poly.type
_entity_poly.pdbx_seq_one_letter_code
_entity_poly.pdbx_strand_id
1 'polypeptide(L)'
;RLESQRNWIPKNPVWIKRTIGNCYENSKVVIESVDKELKPELDRRMRPEIYGRAINRIIINCSYSYYDHDHCKTNYIIADEKLKLKQKDFYRTLLTMFTRQEIEKNGYFLRNRFEFGPFRADTGKIRIGLNLEKEFSELSHSEQRLKLSEYILFALNHLTDKLKKKKLDYDFDLMLEDFNSILTEWKA
;
A
#
# COMPACT_ATOMS: atom_id res chain seq x y z
N ARG A 1 -5.51 25.57 -4.69
CA ARG A 1 -6.17 24.52 -3.86
C ARG A 1 -6.83 23.54 -4.81
N LEU A 2 -7.12 22.30 -4.39
CA LEU A 2 -7.74 21.31 -5.28
C LEU A 2 -9.05 21.80 -5.90
N GLU A 3 -9.89 22.41 -5.05
CA GLU A 3 -11.18 23.04 -5.40
C GLU A 3 -11.06 24.24 -6.36
N SER A 4 -9.87 24.79 -6.57
CA SER A 4 -9.64 25.90 -7.50
C SER A 4 -9.22 25.44 -8.90
N GLN A 5 -9.16 24.13 -9.15
CA GLN A 5 -8.88 23.59 -10.48
C GLN A 5 -10.14 23.63 -11.34
N ARG A 6 -10.07 24.34 -12.48
CA ARG A 6 -11.20 24.66 -13.38
C ARG A 6 -12.00 23.44 -13.92
N ASN A 7 -11.52 22.20 -13.74
CA ASN A 7 -12.13 20.96 -14.24
C ASN A 7 -11.96 19.78 -13.25
N TRP A 8 -11.98 20.04 -11.94
CA TRP A 8 -11.83 18.94 -10.97
C TRP A 8 -13.11 18.10 -10.91
N ILE A 9 -12.99 16.81 -11.25
CA ILE A 9 -14.04 15.80 -11.14
C ILE A 9 -13.63 14.85 -10.00
N PRO A 10 -14.50 14.61 -9.01
CA PRO A 10 -14.27 13.59 -7.99
C PRO A 10 -13.97 12.23 -8.65
N LYS A 11 -12.98 11.53 -8.12
CA LYS A 11 -12.59 10.18 -8.59
C LYS A 11 -12.41 9.32 -7.36
N ASN A 12 -12.49 8.00 -7.54
CA ASN A 12 -12.13 7.05 -6.51
C ASN A 12 -10.85 7.50 -5.77
N PRO A 13 -10.96 7.79 -4.47
CA PRO A 13 -9.87 8.38 -3.71
C PRO A 13 -8.79 7.34 -3.41
N VAL A 14 -9.08 6.04 -3.43
CA VAL A 14 -8.09 5.00 -3.08
C VAL A 14 -7.56 4.34 -4.34
N TRP A 15 -6.27 4.52 -4.60
CA TRP A 15 -5.57 3.91 -5.73
C TRP A 15 -4.51 2.95 -5.23
N ILE A 16 -4.77 1.66 -5.35
CA ILE A 16 -3.79 0.60 -5.07
C ILE A 16 -2.94 0.41 -6.32
N LYS A 17 -1.63 0.24 -6.21
CA LYS A 17 -0.80 -0.13 -7.38
C LYS A 17 0.49 -0.79 -6.95
N ARG A 18 1.08 -1.57 -7.86
CA ARG A 18 2.46 -2.03 -7.70
C ARG A 18 3.47 -0.91 -7.97
N THR A 19 4.58 -0.92 -7.23
CA THR A 19 5.70 0.01 -7.46
C THR A 19 6.53 -0.39 -8.67
N ILE A 20 6.80 -1.69 -8.81
CA ILE A 20 7.56 -2.32 -9.90
C ILE A 20 6.78 -3.53 -10.43
N GLY A 21 7.17 -4.04 -11.60
CA GLY A 21 6.50 -5.19 -12.24
C GLY A 21 6.88 -6.55 -11.65
N ASN A 22 8.05 -6.65 -11.01
CA ASN A 22 8.60 -7.91 -10.52
C ASN A 22 7.90 -8.40 -9.25
N CYS A 23 7.70 -9.70 -9.17
CA CYS A 23 7.12 -10.42 -8.03
C CYS A 23 7.44 -11.92 -8.18
N TYR A 24 7.35 -12.67 -7.09
CA TYR A 24 7.32 -14.14 -7.17
C TYR A 24 6.09 -14.64 -7.93
N GLU A 25 6.25 -15.76 -8.67
CA GLU A 25 5.23 -16.33 -9.56
C GLU A 25 3.86 -16.50 -8.88
N ASN A 26 3.87 -17.06 -7.66
CA ASN A 26 2.65 -17.35 -6.90
C ASN A 26 1.86 -16.10 -6.47
N SER A 27 2.47 -14.91 -6.51
CA SER A 27 1.75 -13.66 -6.23
C SER A 27 1.13 -13.02 -7.48
N LYS A 28 1.49 -13.45 -8.70
CA LYS A 28 1.00 -12.82 -9.94
C LYS A 28 -0.52 -12.84 -10.03
N VAL A 29 -1.15 -13.97 -9.73
CA VAL A 29 -2.62 -14.11 -9.80
C VAL A 29 -3.31 -13.10 -8.89
N VAL A 30 -2.83 -12.95 -7.66
CA VAL A 30 -3.42 -12.00 -6.69
C VAL A 30 -3.14 -10.56 -7.11
N ILE A 31 -1.93 -10.25 -7.54
CA ILE A 31 -1.55 -8.90 -8.03
C ILE A 31 -2.41 -8.51 -9.23
N GLU A 32 -2.62 -9.42 -10.18
CA GLU A 32 -3.48 -9.18 -11.34
C GLU A 32 -4.93 -9.00 -10.95
N SER A 33 -5.45 -9.76 -9.97
CA SER A 33 -6.82 -9.59 -9.48
C SER A 33 -7.05 -8.20 -8.84
N VAL A 34 -6.01 -7.58 -8.24
CA VAL A 34 -6.12 -6.19 -7.78
C VAL A 34 -6.38 -5.24 -8.95
N ASP A 35 -5.71 -5.45 -10.09
CA ASP A 35 -5.85 -4.60 -11.27
C ASP A 35 -7.13 -4.88 -12.07
N LYS A 36 -7.52 -6.16 -12.20
CA LYS A 36 -8.61 -6.62 -13.06
C LYS A 36 -9.96 -6.70 -12.36
N GLU A 37 -9.99 -6.82 -11.03
CA GLU A 37 -11.22 -7.05 -10.25
C GLU A 37 -11.43 -5.92 -9.22
N LEU A 38 -10.50 -5.75 -8.28
CA LEU A 38 -10.69 -4.82 -7.16
C LEU A 38 -10.77 -3.36 -7.63
N LYS A 39 -9.84 -2.91 -8.48
CA LYS A 39 -9.83 -1.52 -8.95
C LYS A 39 -11.08 -1.12 -9.74
N PRO A 40 -11.55 -1.90 -10.73
CA PRO A 40 -12.81 -1.60 -11.40
C PRO A 40 -13.98 -1.48 -10.43
N GLU A 41 -14.07 -2.36 -9.43
CA GLU A 41 -15.14 -2.30 -8.44
C GLU A 41 -15.03 -1.07 -7.52
N LEU A 42 -13.82 -0.69 -7.12
CA LEU A 42 -13.58 0.57 -6.39
C LEU A 42 -13.97 1.79 -7.24
N ASP A 43 -13.60 1.81 -8.52
CA ASP A 43 -13.94 2.92 -9.41
C ASP A 43 -15.45 3.01 -9.69
N ARG A 44 -16.15 1.89 -9.69
CA ARG A 44 -17.59 1.81 -9.94
C ARG A 44 -18.45 2.15 -8.72
N ARG A 45 -18.03 1.74 -7.53
CA ARG A 45 -18.89 1.73 -6.32
C ARG A 45 -18.52 2.76 -5.27
N MET A 46 -17.29 3.25 -5.26
CA MET A 46 -16.95 4.38 -4.39
C MET A 46 -17.71 5.63 -4.86
N ARG A 47 -18.03 6.51 -3.92
CA ARG A 47 -18.89 7.70 -4.10
C ARG A 47 -18.12 8.99 -3.78
N PRO A 48 -17.05 9.32 -4.53
CA PRO A 48 -16.16 10.44 -4.21
C PRO A 48 -16.84 11.81 -4.14
N GLU A 49 -18.00 11.97 -4.77
CA GLU A 49 -18.79 13.21 -4.81
C GLU A 49 -19.37 13.58 -3.44
N ILE A 50 -19.64 12.58 -2.59
CA ILE A 50 -20.26 12.78 -1.27
C ILE A 50 -19.26 12.71 -0.12
N TYR A 51 -18.01 12.31 -0.38
CA TYR A 51 -16.98 12.29 0.67
C TYR A 51 -16.40 13.66 0.96
N GLY A 52 -16.54 14.66 0.08
CA GLY A 52 -15.93 15.98 0.25
C GLY A 52 -14.70 16.22 -0.64
N ARG A 53 -14.08 17.40 -0.53
CA ARG A 53 -13.14 17.92 -1.56
C ARG A 53 -11.68 17.96 -1.14
N ALA A 54 -11.37 17.62 0.11
CA ALA A 54 -10.01 17.73 0.62
C ALA A 54 -9.06 16.64 0.08
N ILE A 55 -9.58 15.45 -0.23
CA ILE A 55 -8.79 14.31 -0.71
C ILE A 55 -9.02 14.11 -2.21
N ASN A 56 -7.92 14.13 -2.95
CA ASN A 56 -7.88 13.78 -4.36
C ASN A 56 -7.51 12.31 -4.55
N ARG A 57 -6.44 11.87 -3.88
CA ARG A 57 -5.95 10.50 -4.01
C ARG A 57 -5.06 10.05 -2.85
N ILE A 58 -5.38 8.90 -2.32
CA ILE A 58 -4.60 8.05 -1.43
C ILE A 58 -4.00 6.96 -2.31
N ILE A 59 -2.69 7.01 -2.54
CA ILE A 59 -1.99 6.05 -3.40
C ILE A 59 -1.31 5.03 -2.49
N ILE A 60 -1.71 3.76 -2.58
CA ILE A 60 -1.08 2.64 -1.87
C ILE A 60 -0.14 1.93 -2.84
N ASN A 61 1.16 2.14 -2.67
CA ASN A 61 2.21 1.52 -3.48
C ASN A 61 2.63 0.20 -2.83
N CYS A 62 2.21 -0.90 -3.41
CA CYS A 62 2.58 -2.24 -3.00
C CYS A 62 3.93 -2.61 -3.66
N SER A 63 4.91 -2.97 -2.86
CA SER A 63 6.22 -3.43 -3.29
C SER A 63 6.36 -4.89 -2.87
N TYR A 64 6.49 -5.78 -3.85
CA TYR A 64 6.59 -7.23 -3.63
C TYR A 64 8.04 -7.67 -3.70
N SER A 65 8.40 -8.65 -2.87
CA SER A 65 9.66 -9.36 -3.03
C SER A 65 9.65 -10.16 -4.33
N TYR A 66 10.82 -10.35 -4.92
CA TYR A 66 10.99 -11.08 -6.17
C TYR A 66 12.41 -11.65 -6.27
N TYR A 67 12.53 -12.69 -7.09
CA TYR A 67 13.80 -13.24 -7.53
C TYR A 67 13.62 -13.66 -8.98
N ASP A 68 14.16 -12.88 -9.92
CA ASP A 68 14.12 -13.22 -11.33
C ASP A 68 15.39 -13.99 -11.71
N HIS A 69 16.55 -13.50 -11.25
CA HIS A 69 17.86 -14.16 -11.36
C HIS A 69 18.86 -13.51 -10.38
N ASP A 70 20.11 -13.99 -10.36
CA ASP A 70 21.09 -13.60 -9.34
C ASP A 70 21.48 -12.11 -9.30
N HIS A 71 21.28 -11.38 -10.41
CA HIS A 71 21.54 -9.95 -10.49
C HIS A 71 20.25 -9.11 -10.45
N CYS A 72 19.08 -9.75 -10.37
CA CYS A 72 17.77 -9.11 -10.33
C CYS A 72 16.89 -9.82 -9.28
N LYS A 73 17.11 -9.46 -8.02
CA LYS A 73 16.41 -10.01 -6.87
C LYS A 73 16.26 -8.96 -5.77
N THR A 74 15.15 -9.01 -5.06
CA THR A 74 14.90 -8.20 -3.87
C THR A 74 14.00 -9.01 -2.96
N ASN A 75 14.54 -9.44 -1.82
CA ASN A 75 13.81 -10.10 -0.76
C ASN A 75 13.65 -9.12 0.40
N TYR A 76 12.44 -8.60 0.58
CA TYR A 76 12.17 -7.69 1.68
C TYR A 76 12.19 -8.45 3.00
N ILE A 77 12.94 -7.90 3.96
CA ILE A 77 12.85 -8.27 5.37
C ILE A 77 12.02 -7.18 6.04
N ILE A 78 10.99 -7.56 6.80
CA ILE A 78 10.09 -6.60 7.42
C ILE A 78 10.58 -6.29 8.83
N ALA A 79 10.89 -5.03 9.07
CA ALA A 79 11.35 -4.55 10.37
C ALA A 79 10.22 -4.62 11.41
N ASP A 80 10.59 -4.91 12.66
CA ASP A 80 9.68 -4.73 13.81
C ASP A 80 9.24 -3.27 13.89
N GLU A 81 7.93 -3.03 13.85
CA GLU A 81 7.32 -1.70 13.88
C GLU A 81 7.72 -0.88 15.12
N LYS A 82 8.06 -1.55 16.23
CA LYS A 82 8.52 -0.90 17.47
C LYS A 82 9.83 -0.13 17.28
N LEU A 83 10.66 -0.53 16.31
CA LEU A 83 11.96 0.07 16.06
C LEU A 83 11.87 1.43 15.34
N LYS A 84 10.74 1.72 14.66
CA LYS A 84 10.49 3.00 13.94
C LYS A 84 11.69 3.45 13.09
N LEU A 85 12.29 2.51 12.37
CA LEU A 85 13.53 2.72 11.63
C LEU A 85 13.37 3.76 10.52
N LYS A 86 14.41 4.58 10.31
CA LYS A 86 14.54 5.42 9.13
C LYS A 86 15.38 4.70 8.08
N GLN A 87 15.28 5.14 6.82
CA GLN A 87 15.99 4.52 5.70
C GLN A 87 17.49 4.36 5.93
N LYS A 88 18.13 5.36 6.56
CA LYS A 88 19.57 5.33 6.89
C LYS A 88 19.95 4.22 7.88
N ASP A 89 19.00 3.73 8.66
CA ASP A 89 19.23 2.73 9.70
C ASP A 89 19.08 1.30 9.15
N PHE A 90 18.37 1.12 8.02
CA PHE A 90 17.99 -0.20 7.50
C PHE A 90 19.16 -1.14 7.26
N TYR A 91 20.20 -0.71 6.53
CA TYR A 91 21.32 -1.60 6.23
C TYR A 91 22.13 -1.96 7.48
N ARG A 92 22.32 -0.98 8.38
CA ARG A 92 23.00 -1.21 9.66
C ARG A 92 22.25 -2.23 10.52
N THR A 93 20.92 -2.13 10.58
CA THR A 93 20.09 -3.11 11.29
C THR A 93 20.07 -4.46 10.60
N LEU A 94 20.06 -4.51 9.26
CA LEU A 94 20.11 -5.77 8.53
C LEU A 94 21.40 -6.55 8.83
N LEU A 95 22.53 -5.84 9.00
CA LEU A 95 23.81 -6.42 9.38
C LEU A 95 23.85 -7.02 10.81
N THR A 96 22.86 -6.72 11.66
CA THR A 96 22.74 -7.38 12.97
C THR A 96 22.00 -8.72 12.90
N MET A 97 21.36 -9.01 11.76
CA MET A 97 20.55 -10.21 11.52
C MET A 97 21.23 -11.18 10.55
N PHE A 98 21.97 -10.63 9.57
CA PHE A 98 22.59 -11.38 8.49
C PHE A 98 24.01 -10.89 8.21
N THR A 99 24.87 -11.77 7.72
CA THR A 99 26.18 -11.41 7.21
C THR A 99 26.07 -10.64 5.90
N ARG A 100 27.11 -9.87 5.54
CA ARG A 100 27.17 -9.17 4.22
C ARG A 100 27.00 -10.14 3.05
N GLN A 101 27.65 -11.30 3.12
CA GLN A 101 27.59 -12.32 2.08
C GLN A 101 26.17 -12.87 1.91
N GLU A 102 25.45 -13.12 3.00
CA GLU A 102 24.05 -13.55 2.94
C GLU A 102 23.14 -12.46 2.37
N ILE A 103 23.35 -11.19 2.75
CA ILE A 103 22.57 -10.07 2.24
C ILE A 103 22.73 -9.95 0.72
N GLU A 104 23.96 -9.97 0.22
CA GLU A 104 24.26 -9.88 -1.22
C GLU A 104 23.75 -11.11 -1.98
N LYS A 105 24.03 -12.31 -1.45
CA LYS A 105 23.63 -13.58 -2.08
C LYS A 105 22.12 -13.73 -2.16
N ASN A 106 21.37 -13.30 -1.16
CA ASN A 106 19.91 -13.45 -1.16
C ASN A 106 19.18 -12.17 -1.61
N GLY A 107 19.89 -11.05 -1.79
CA GLY A 107 19.30 -9.76 -2.12
C GLY A 107 18.38 -9.26 -1.01
N TYR A 108 18.80 -9.33 0.25
CA TYR A 108 17.97 -8.91 1.37
C TYR A 108 17.91 -7.38 1.50
N PHE A 109 16.69 -6.86 1.69
CA PHE A 109 16.44 -5.43 1.90
C PHE A 109 15.49 -5.23 3.06
N LEU A 110 16.00 -4.72 4.19
CA LEU A 110 15.15 -4.35 5.32
C LEU A 110 14.25 -3.17 4.94
N ARG A 111 12.96 -3.28 5.26
CA ARG A 111 11.94 -2.24 5.06
C ARG A 111 10.96 -2.24 6.23
N ASN A 112 10.36 -1.08 6.50
CA ASN A 112 9.16 -1.05 7.32
C ASN A 112 7.99 -1.65 6.53
N ARG A 113 7.03 -2.30 7.19
CA ARG A 113 5.79 -2.77 6.53
C ARG A 113 5.09 -1.63 5.80
N PHE A 114 4.92 -0.51 6.50
CA PHE A 114 4.23 0.68 6.02
C PHE A 114 5.15 1.91 6.01
N GLU A 115 5.03 2.72 4.96
CA GLU A 115 5.67 4.03 4.85
C GLU A 115 4.62 5.11 4.56
N PHE A 116 4.28 5.92 5.56
CA PHE A 116 3.25 6.95 5.42
C PHE A 116 3.86 8.28 4.97
N GLY A 117 3.58 8.68 3.74
CA GLY A 117 3.95 9.98 3.18
C GLY A 117 3.14 11.15 3.75
N PRO A 118 3.59 12.39 3.57
CA PRO A 118 2.87 13.57 4.03
C PRO A 118 1.62 13.85 3.19
N PHE A 119 0.61 14.45 3.81
CA PHE A 119 -0.53 15.02 3.08
C PHE A 119 -0.12 16.30 2.36
N ARG A 120 -0.36 16.32 1.05
CA ARG A 120 -0.10 17.47 0.19
C ARG A 120 -1.37 18.27 -0.05
N ALA A 121 -1.57 19.35 0.72
CA ALA A 121 -2.79 20.16 0.70
C ALA A 121 -3.05 20.90 -0.63
N ASP A 122 -1.98 21.17 -1.40
CA ASP A 122 -2.05 21.76 -2.73
C ASP A 122 -2.71 20.82 -3.76
N THR A 123 -2.47 19.51 -3.62
CA THR A 123 -2.85 18.47 -4.59
C THR A 123 -3.85 17.45 -4.04
N GLY A 124 -4.19 17.50 -2.75
CA GLY A 124 -5.06 16.53 -2.08
C GLY A 124 -4.50 15.10 -2.08
N LYS A 125 -3.18 14.94 -2.29
CA LYS A 125 -2.56 13.62 -2.51
C LYS A 125 -1.80 13.13 -1.28
N ILE A 126 -1.86 11.82 -1.08
CA ILE A 126 -1.16 11.08 -0.04
C ILE A 126 -0.60 9.80 -0.65
N ARG A 127 0.57 9.37 -0.18
CA ARG A 127 1.19 8.11 -0.59
C ARG A 127 1.44 7.25 0.64
N ILE A 128 1.12 5.97 0.53
CA ILE A 128 1.45 4.92 1.47
C ILE A 128 2.33 3.92 0.71
N GLY A 129 3.48 3.56 1.26
CA GLY A 129 4.24 2.39 0.84
C GLY A 129 3.79 1.17 1.66
N LEU A 130 3.58 0.03 0.99
CA LEU A 130 3.31 -1.27 1.60
C LEU A 130 4.33 -2.26 1.04
N ASN A 131 5.25 -2.73 1.86
CA ASN A 131 6.28 -3.69 1.45
C ASN A 131 5.84 -5.11 1.83
N LEU A 132 6.04 -6.09 0.95
CA LEU A 132 5.61 -7.49 1.09
C LEU A 132 6.80 -8.44 0.88
N GLU A 133 7.17 -9.14 1.94
CA GLU A 133 8.23 -10.15 2.04
C GLU A 133 7.97 -11.39 1.18
N LYS A 134 8.97 -12.25 1.08
CA LYS A 134 8.89 -13.50 0.31
C LYS A 134 7.82 -14.43 0.88
N GLU A 135 7.69 -14.48 2.20
CA GLU A 135 6.76 -15.31 2.94
C GLU A 135 5.30 -14.98 2.57
N PHE A 136 4.99 -13.73 2.23
CA PHE A 136 3.68 -13.38 1.68
C PHE A 136 3.39 -14.14 0.38
N SER A 137 4.39 -14.27 -0.49
CA SER A 137 4.24 -14.99 -1.77
C SER A 137 4.20 -16.50 -1.62
N GLU A 138 4.51 -17.05 -0.45
CA GLU A 138 4.44 -18.49 -0.17
C GLU A 138 3.05 -18.91 0.32
N LEU A 139 2.21 -17.95 0.72
CA LEU A 139 0.81 -18.16 1.09
C LEU A 139 -0.04 -18.59 -0.12
N SER A 140 -1.15 -19.28 0.15
CA SER A 140 -2.15 -19.55 -0.90
C SER A 140 -2.76 -18.25 -1.43
N HIS A 141 -3.36 -18.28 -2.63
CA HIS A 141 -3.99 -17.08 -3.20
C HIS A 141 -5.07 -16.49 -2.28
N SER A 142 -5.85 -17.34 -1.60
CA SER A 142 -6.88 -16.90 -0.65
C SER A 142 -6.26 -16.18 0.56
N GLU A 143 -5.19 -16.73 1.13
CA GLU A 143 -4.49 -16.13 2.25
C GLU A 143 -3.78 -14.83 1.86
N GLN A 144 -3.20 -14.76 0.65
CA GLN A 144 -2.62 -13.54 0.11
C GLN A 144 -3.67 -12.44 -0.03
N ARG A 145 -4.87 -12.73 -0.58
CA ARG A 145 -5.97 -11.76 -0.67
C ARG A 145 -6.41 -11.28 0.71
N LEU A 146 -6.58 -12.21 1.66
CA LEU A 146 -6.94 -11.89 3.04
C LEU A 146 -5.90 -10.97 3.67
N LYS A 147 -4.62 -11.35 3.63
CA LYS A 147 -3.52 -10.60 4.25
C LYS A 147 -3.34 -9.22 3.61
N LEU A 148 -3.42 -9.14 2.28
CA LEU A 148 -3.34 -7.87 1.57
C LEU A 148 -4.52 -6.96 1.94
N SER A 149 -5.72 -7.51 2.07
CA SER A 149 -6.89 -6.76 2.52
C SER A 149 -6.72 -6.21 3.94
N GLU A 150 -6.22 -7.03 4.87
CA GLU A 150 -5.89 -6.61 6.24
C GLU A 150 -4.89 -5.46 6.24
N TYR A 151 -3.80 -5.57 5.47
CA TYR A 151 -2.78 -4.53 5.40
C TYR A 151 -3.31 -3.23 4.79
N ILE A 152 -4.10 -3.30 3.73
CA ILE A 152 -4.69 -2.11 3.09
C ILE A 152 -5.66 -1.43 4.06
N LEU A 153 -6.53 -2.19 4.71
CA LEU A 153 -7.50 -1.65 5.66
C LEU A 153 -6.81 -1.02 6.88
N PHE A 154 -5.78 -1.68 7.43
CA PHE A 154 -4.96 -1.12 8.50
C PHE A 154 -4.33 0.21 8.07
N ALA A 155 -3.71 0.25 6.89
CA ALA A 155 -3.05 1.45 6.38
C ALA A 155 -4.02 2.61 6.15
N LEU A 156 -5.21 2.33 5.64
CA LEU A 156 -6.25 3.35 5.45
C LEU A 156 -6.75 3.88 6.79
N ASN A 157 -7.12 3.01 7.74
CA ASN A 157 -7.57 3.44 9.06
C ASN A 157 -6.51 4.28 9.79
N HIS A 158 -5.25 3.82 9.78
CA HIS A 158 -4.15 4.59 10.37
C HIS A 158 -4.01 5.98 9.74
N LEU A 159 -4.14 6.07 8.41
CA LEU A 159 -4.07 7.33 7.71
C LEU A 159 -5.26 8.24 8.06
N THR A 160 -6.48 7.73 8.01
CA THR A 160 -7.70 8.50 8.26
C THR A 160 -7.73 9.06 9.68
N ASP A 161 -7.30 8.29 10.69
CA ASP A 161 -7.21 8.76 12.07
C ASP A 161 -6.28 9.98 12.22
N LYS A 162 -5.19 9.99 11.45
CA LYS A 162 -4.27 11.12 11.40
C LYS A 162 -4.85 12.31 10.65
N LEU A 163 -5.65 12.08 9.61
CA LEU A 163 -6.25 13.14 8.80
C LEU A 163 -7.48 13.77 9.45
N LYS A 164 -8.30 13.01 10.19
CA LYS A 164 -9.43 13.55 10.97
C LYS A 164 -8.99 14.65 11.94
N LYS A 165 -7.78 14.53 12.52
CA LYS A 165 -7.17 15.56 13.38
C LYS A 165 -6.93 16.89 12.67
N LYS A 166 -6.86 16.90 11.34
CA LYS A 166 -6.67 18.11 10.52
C LYS A 166 -7.98 18.83 10.20
N LYS A 167 -9.15 18.29 10.61
CA LYS A 167 -10.48 18.88 10.37
C LYS A 167 -10.70 19.26 8.90
N LEU A 168 -10.33 18.35 8.01
CA LEU A 168 -10.54 18.52 6.57
C LEU A 168 -12.03 18.40 6.26
N ASP A 169 -12.50 19.12 5.25
CA ASP A 169 -13.82 18.91 4.64
C ASP A 169 -13.82 17.59 3.86
N TYR A 170 -13.91 16.49 4.63
CA TYR A 170 -13.91 15.13 4.11
C TYR A 170 -14.54 14.13 5.10
N ASP A 171 -15.53 13.38 4.65
CA ASP A 171 -16.15 12.27 5.36
C ASP A 171 -15.30 10.99 5.19
N PHE A 172 -14.35 10.83 6.09
CA PHE A 172 -13.49 9.64 6.13
C PHE A 172 -14.24 8.38 6.53
N ASP A 173 -15.30 8.49 7.33
CA ASP A 173 -16.05 7.34 7.84
C ASP A 173 -16.84 6.69 6.70
N LEU A 174 -17.56 7.50 5.92
CA LEU A 174 -18.29 7.04 4.75
C LEU A 174 -17.37 6.45 3.67
N MET A 175 -16.20 7.08 3.44
CA MET A 175 -15.21 6.57 2.49
C MET A 175 -14.66 5.21 2.92
N LEU A 176 -14.39 5.01 4.22
CA LEU A 176 -13.91 3.73 4.74
C LEU A 176 -15.00 2.66 4.70
N GLU A 177 -16.25 3.01 4.99
CA GLU A 177 -17.39 2.09 4.93
C GLU A 177 -17.56 1.52 3.50
N ASP A 178 -17.62 2.40 2.50
CA ASP A 178 -17.72 2.00 1.09
C ASP A 178 -16.53 1.14 0.67
N PHE A 179 -15.32 1.57 1.03
CA PHE A 179 -14.10 0.82 0.70
C PHE A 179 -14.11 -0.58 1.33
N ASN A 180 -14.50 -0.69 2.60
CA ASN A 180 -14.51 -1.97 3.33
C ASN A 180 -15.58 -2.93 2.81
N SER A 181 -16.75 -2.42 2.38
CA SER A 181 -17.78 -3.23 1.72
C SER A 181 -17.23 -3.87 0.44
N ILE A 182 -16.59 -3.08 -0.42
CA ILE A 182 -16.01 -3.55 -1.70
C ILE A 182 -14.86 -4.53 -1.44
N LEU A 183 -13.97 -4.22 -0.50
CA LEU A 183 -12.84 -5.08 -0.15
C LEU A 183 -13.30 -6.42 0.43
N THR A 184 -14.39 -6.43 1.19
CA THR A 184 -14.93 -7.66 1.80
C THR A 184 -15.50 -8.62 0.76
N GLU A 185 -16.02 -8.12 -0.35
CA GLU A 185 -16.45 -8.96 -1.47
C GLU A 185 -15.26 -9.48 -2.27
N TRP A 186 -14.22 -8.66 -2.49
CA TRP A 186 -13.03 -9.08 -3.23
C TRP A 186 -12.19 -10.14 -2.48
N LYS A 187 -12.15 -10.06 -1.15
CA LYS A 187 -11.38 -11.02 -0.33
C LYS A 187 -12.08 -12.38 -0.17
N ALA A 188 -13.38 -12.45 -0.44
CA ALA A 188 -14.19 -13.67 -0.35
C ALA A 188 -13.88 -14.63 -1.51
#